data_AF-A0A2E0EL80-F1
#
_entry.id   AF-A0A2E0EL80-F1
#
_cell.length_a   1.000
_cell.length_b   1.000
_cell.length_c   1.000
_cell.angle_alpha   90.00
_cell.angle_beta   90.00
_cell.angle_gamma   90.00
#
_symmetry.space_group_name_H-M   'P 1'
#
loop_
_entity.id
_entity.type
_entity.pdbx_description
1 polymer ?
#
loop_
_entity_poly.entity_id
_entity_poly.type
_entity_poly.pdbx_seq_one_letter_code
_entity_poly.pdbx_strand_id
1 'polypeptide(L)' 'MDILDIAGTHIARGERRRITINVAPLYDFTPSGIPVEVVRGKEDGPTLFISSTLHGDEINGVDIIRRLLNHKRLK' A
#
# COMPACT_ATOMS: atom_id res chain seq x y z
N MET A 1 18.56 4.23 13.71
CA MET A 1 18.22 4.23 12.27
C MET A 1 16.77 3.83 12.21
N ASP A 2 15.88 4.74 11.85
CA ASP A 2 14.44 4.52 12.01
C ASP A 2 13.95 3.39 11.08
N ILE A 3 13.33 2.35 11.64
CA ILE A 3 12.90 1.16 10.90
C ILE A 3 11.41 1.33 10.61
N LEU A 4 11.04 1.39 9.33
CA LEU A 4 9.64 1.31 8.93
C LEU A 4 9.29 -0.17 8.76
N ASP A 5 8.46 -0.69 9.66
CA ASP A 5 7.86 -2.02 9.55
C ASP A 5 6.37 -1.89 9.20
N ILE A 6 5.93 -2.59 8.16
CA ILE A 6 4.51 -2.72 7.81
C ILE A 6 4.21 -4.20 7.59
N ALA A 7 3.28 -4.75 8.37
CA ALA A 7 2.88 -6.16 8.31
C ALA A 7 4.07 -7.14 8.42
N GLY A 8 5.01 -6.87 9.34
CA GLY A 8 6.21 -7.70 9.54
C GLY A 8 7.22 -7.60 8.40
N THR A 9 7.05 -6.61 7.51
CA THR A 9 7.96 -6.34 6.41
C THR A 9 8.70 -5.04 6.67
N HIS A 10 10.02 -5.14 6.84
CA HIS A 10 10.90 -3.97 6.89
C HIS A 10 11.02 -3.30 5.52
N ILE A 11 10.80 -1.99 5.47
CA ILE A 11 10.95 -1.16 4.27
C ILE A 11 12.13 -0.21 4.46
N ALA A 12 13.15 -0.35 3.61
CA ALA A 12 14.34 0.49 3.63
C ALA A 12 14.05 1.90 3.10
N ARG A 13 14.91 2.87 3.44
CA ARG A 13 14.79 4.24 2.91
C ARG A 13 14.97 4.24 1.38
N GLY A 14 14.14 4.99 0.68
CA GLY A 14 14.12 5.01 -0.78
C GLY A 14 13.53 3.76 -1.43
N GLU A 15 13.00 2.82 -0.64
CA GLU A 15 12.40 1.59 -1.16
C GLU A 15 10.93 1.79 -1.50
N ARG A 16 10.52 1.14 -2.59
CA ARG A 16 9.12 0.90 -2.91
C ARG A 16 8.85 -0.60 -2.84
N ARG A 17 7.86 -1.00 -2.06
CA ARG A 17 7.52 -2.41 -1.87
C ARG A 17 6.00 -2.61 -1.92
N ARG A 18 5.56 -3.64 -2.63
CA ARG A 18 4.20 -4.16 -2.52
C ARG A 18 4.19 -5.27 -1.50
N ILE A 19 3.30 -5.18 -0.53
CA ILE A 19 3.07 -6.20 0.50
C ILE A 19 1.61 -6.64 0.44
N THR A 20 1.34 -7.85 0.94
CA THR A 20 -0.02 -8.35 1.09
C THR A 20 -0.31 -8.48 2.58
N ILE A 21 -1.33 -7.77 3.05
CA ILE A 21 -1.84 -7.91 4.40
C ILE A 21 -2.87 -9.04 4.40
N ASN A 22 -2.54 -10.15 5.03
CA ASN A 22 -3.46 -11.28 5.17
C ASN A 22 -4.64 -10.87 6.03
N VAL A 23 -5.86 -11.15 5.55
CA VAL A 23 -7.09 -10.93 6.30
C VAL A 23 -7.81 -12.26 6.50
N ALA A 24 -8.94 -12.23 7.20
CA ALA A 24 -9.75 -13.43 7.39
C ALA A 24 -10.10 -14.05 6.02
N PRO A 25 -10.09 -15.39 5.91
CA PRO A 25 -10.50 -16.05 4.69
C PRO A 25 -11.97 -15.76 4.38
N LEU A 26 -12.35 -15.93 3.13
CA LEU A 26 -13.74 -15.84 2.72
C LEU A 26 -14.55 -17.01 3.31
N TYR A 27 -15.88 -16.97 3.16
CA TYR A 27 -16.80 -17.96 3.73
C TYR A 27 -16.56 -19.40 3.24
N ASP A 28 -15.89 -19.54 2.10
CA ASP A 28 -15.50 -20.81 1.47
C ASP A 28 -14.06 -21.23 1.83
N PHE A 29 -13.48 -20.60 2.84
CA PHE A 29 -12.09 -20.76 3.27
C PHE A 29 -11.03 -20.32 2.26
N THR A 30 -11.42 -19.64 1.16
CA THR A 30 -10.46 -19.04 0.24
C THR A 30 -9.60 -18.01 0.98
N PRO A 31 -8.26 -18.13 0.97
CA PRO A 31 -7.38 -17.13 1.55
C PRO A 31 -7.61 -15.77 0.92
N SER A 32 -7.69 -14.74 1.74
CA SER A 32 -7.88 -13.35 1.29
C SER A 32 -6.76 -12.45 1.80
N GLY A 33 -6.39 -11.47 1.00
CA GLY A 33 -5.33 -10.54 1.32
C GLY A 33 -5.55 -9.19 0.63
N ILE A 34 -5.19 -8.12 1.34
CA ILE A 34 -5.27 -6.75 0.85
C ILE A 34 -3.88 -6.34 0.35
N PRO A 35 -3.69 -6.05 -0.94
CA PRO A 35 -2.42 -5.54 -1.45
C PRO A 35 -2.23 -4.10 -1.00
N VAL A 36 -1.04 -3.78 -0.47
CA VAL A 36 -0.64 -2.44 -0.04
C VAL A 36 0.67 -2.07 -0.74
N GLU A 37 0.68 -0.89 -1.36
CA GLU A 37 1.89 -0.27 -1.92
C GLU A 37 2.48 0.67 -0.89
N VAL A 38 3.72 0.40 -0.48
CA VAL A 38 4.49 1.25 0.43
C VAL A 38 5.60 1.92 -0.36
N VAL A 39 5.67 3.25 -0.26
CA VAL A 39 6.74 4.06 -0.85
C VAL A 39 7.40 4.84 0.25
N ARG A 40 8.66 4.52 0.56
CA ARG A 40 9.43 5.19 1.61
C ARG A 40 10.43 6.15 0.98
N GLY A 41 10.34 7.43 1.37
CA GLY A 41 11.30 8.46 0.96
C GLY A 41 12.74 8.14 1.39
N LYS A 42 13.72 8.77 0.71
CA LYS A 42 15.14 8.71 1.12
C LYS A 42 15.42 9.56 2.35
N GLU A 43 14.67 10.64 2.53
CA GLU A 43 14.80 11.62 3.62
C GLU A 43 13.54 11.63 4.48
N ASP A 44 13.65 12.17 5.70
CA ASP A 44 12.54 12.22 6.63
C ASP A 44 11.50 13.24 6.15
N GLY A 45 10.24 12.95 6.41
CA GLY A 45 9.13 13.74 5.92
C GLY A 45 7.78 13.24 6.43
N PRO A 46 6.68 13.89 6.02
CA PRO A 46 5.36 13.50 6.44
C PRO A 46 4.99 12.10 5.93
N THR A 47 4.25 11.36 6.74
CA THR A 47 3.66 10.08 6.36
C THR A 47 2.22 10.30 5.92
N LEU A 48 1.86 9.77 4.74
CA LEU A 48 0.51 9.85 4.19
C LEU A 48 -0.03 8.44 3.94
N PHE A 49 -1.24 8.18 4.43
CA PHE A 49 -2.01 6.98 4.11
C PHE A 49 -3.13 7.34 3.14
N ILE A 50 -3.28 6.54 2.09
CA ILE A 50 -4.32 6.71 1.08
C ILE A 50 -5.05 5.38 0.93
N SER A 51 -6.34 5.40 1.21
CA SER A 51 -7.25 4.28 0.99
C SER A 51 -8.36 4.69 0.04
N SER A 52 -8.88 3.74 -0.73
CA SER A 52 -10.09 3.92 -1.52
C SER A 52 -10.79 2.59 -1.73
N THR A 53 -11.95 2.63 -2.39
CA THR A 53 -12.71 1.43 -2.78
C THR A 53 -13.10 0.60 -1.56
N LEU A 54 -13.67 1.30 -0.56
CA LEU A 54 -14.28 0.64 0.60
C LEU A 54 -15.51 -0.16 0.17
N HIS A 55 -16.20 0.35 -0.86
CA HIS A 55 -17.22 -0.38 -1.59
C HIS A 55 -16.67 -0.87 -2.94
N GLY A 56 -17.10 -2.06 -3.38
CA GLY A 56 -16.55 -2.75 -4.55
C GLY A 56 -16.85 -2.09 -5.90
N ASP A 57 -17.74 -1.10 -5.93
CA ASP A 57 -18.17 -0.35 -7.12
C ASP A 57 -17.55 1.06 -7.22
N GLU A 58 -16.75 1.49 -6.24
CA GLU A 58 -16.06 2.78 -6.22
C GLU A 58 -14.78 2.78 -7.07
N ILE A 59 -14.94 2.65 -8.39
CA ILE A 59 -13.84 2.47 -9.36
C ILE A 59 -12.94 3.71 -9.55
N ASN A 60 -13.47 4.92 -9.34
CA ASN A 60 -12.73 6.16 -9.58
C ASN A 60 -11.48 6.26 -8.69
N GLY A 61 -11.62 5.82 -7.43
CA GLY A 61 -10.53 5.79 -6.47
C GLY A 61 -9.39 4.86 -6.86
N VAL A 62 -9.73 3.69 -7.43
CA VAL A 62 -8.75 2.73 -7.95
C VAL A 62 -7.86 3.38 -9.01
N ASP A 63 -8.45 4.06 -10.00
CA ASP A 63 -7.66 4.68 -11.07
C ASP A 63 -6.85 5.89 -10.59
N ILE A 64 -7.38 6.68 -9.64
CA ILE A 64 -6.63 7.79 -9.02
C ILE A 64 -5.39 7.26 -8.32
N ILE A 65 -5.52 6.24 -7.48
CA ILE A 65 -4.37 5.64 -6.77
C ILE A 65 -3.38 5.03 -7.79
N ARG A 66 -3.88 4.33 -8.81
CA ARG A 66 -3.04 3.78 -9.89
C ARG A 66 -2.23 4.85 -10.60
N ARG A 67 -2.82 6.02 -10.90
CA ARG A 67 -2.14 7.15 -11.54
C ARG A 67 -1.14 7.80 -10.59
N LEU A 68 -1.49 7.98 -9.33
CA LEU A 68 -0.59 8.51 -8.29
C LEU A 68 0.67 7.65 -8.16
N LEU A 69 0.50 6.34 -8.07
CA LEU A 69 1.60 5.38 -7.99
C LEU A 69 2.51 5.37 -9.23
N ASN A 70 2.00 5.79 -10.39
CA ASN A 70 2.78 5.91 -11.62
C ASN A 70 3.32 7.33 -11.87
N HIS A 71 2.98 8.28 -11.01
CA HIS A 71 3.36 9.67 -11.17
C HIS A 71 4.87 9.84 -10.97
N LYS A 72 5.52 10.64 -11.84
CA LYS A 72 6.98 10.80 -11.86
C LYS A 72 7.57 11.35 -10.55
N ARG A 73 6.78 12.07 -9.76
CA ARG A 73 7.19 12.60 -8.44
C ARG A 73 7.22 11.54 -7.32
N LEU A 74 6.63 10.37 -7.55
CA LEU A 74 6.63 9.23 -6.63
C LEU A 74 7.67 8.16 -7.02
N LYS A 75 8.47 8.41 -8.06
CA LYS A 75 9.56 7.53 -8.53
C LYS A 75 10.88 7.88 -7.87
#